data_AF-A0A0B5ALT7-F1
#
_entry.id   AF-A0A0B5ALT7-F1
#
_cell.length_a   1.000
_cell.length_b   1.000
_cell.length_c   1.000
_cell.angle_alpha   90.00
_cell.angle_beta   90.00
_cell.angle_gamma   90.00
#
_symmetry.space_group_name_H-M   'P 1'
#
loop_
_entity.id
_entity.type
_entity.pdbx_description
1 polymer ?
#
loop_
_entity_poly.entity_id
_entity_poly.type
_entity_poly.pdbx_seq_one_letter_code
_entity_poly.pdbx_strand_id
1 'polypeptide(L)'
;MEKNLFWIIGAFIFGGLAIQVFIQLETYYYTEALLSILTGAIIYFGLVVLSKKNHKAFLAGTAVLAAAAIVMIFVSPALAH
;
A
#
# COMPACT_ATOMS: atom_id res chain seq x y z
N MET A 1 -0.24 -23.11 0.55
CA MET A 1 0.19 -22.25 1.68
C MET A 1 0.36 -20.79 1.28
N GLU A 2 0.83 -20.46 0.07
CA GLU A 2 1.03 -19.08 -0.42
C GLU A 2 -0.22 -18.18 -0.41
N LYS A 3 -1.41 -18.77 -0.60
CA LYS A 3 -2.68 -18.02 -0.69
C LYS A 3 -3.06 -17.28 0.59
N ASN A 4 -2.69 -17.82 1.76
CA ASN A 4 -2.94 -17.19 3.05
C ASN A 4 -1.82 -16.22 3.41
N LEU A 5 -0.63 -16.41 2.81
CA LEU A 5 0.54 -15.61 3.12
C LEU A 5 0.33 -14.14 2.75
N PHE A 6 -0.19 -13.83 1.55
CA PHE A 6 -0.47 -12.44 1.17
C PHE A 6 -1.53 -11.78 2.07
N TRP A 7 -2.58 -12.50 2.46
CA TRP A 7 -3.56 -11.96 3.40
C TRP A 7 -2.97 -11.67 4.78
N ILE A 8 -2.14 -12.59 5.29
CA ILE A 8 -1.45 -12.44 6.57
C ILE A 8 -0.48 -11.25 6.51
N ILE A 9 0.32 -11.14 5.44
CA ILE A 9 1.26 -10.03 5.24
C ILE A 9 0.50 -8.71 5.22
N GLY A 10 -0.57 -8.60 4.43
CA GLY A 10 -1.40 -7.40 4.40
C GLY A 10 -1.96 -7.04 5.77
N ALA A 11 -2.53 -8.00 6.49
CA ALA A 11 -3.07 -7.78 7.83
C ALA A 11 -1.99 -7.28 8.81
N PHE A 12 -0.80 -7.87 8.78
CA PHE A 12 0.33 -7.43 9.62
C PHE A 12 0.81 -6.02 9.26
N ILE A 13 0.98 -5.71 7.97
CA ILE A 13 1.46 -4.40 7.52
C ILE A 13 0.44 -3.33 7.87
N PHE A 14 -0.80 -3.43 7.40
CA PHE A 14 -1.80 -2.37 7.59
C PHE A 14 -2.29 -2.30 9.03
N GLY A 15 -2.39 -3.43 9.73
CA GLY A 15 -2.68 -3.47 11.16
C GLY A 15 -1.57 -2.83 11.99
N GLY A 16 -0.31 -3.17 11.69
CA GLY A 16 0.85 -2.57 12.35
C GLY A 16 0.94 -1.06 12.12
N LEU A 17 0.73 -0.60 10.88
CA LEU A 17 0.67 0.82 10.54
C LEU A 17 -0.47 1.53 11.28
N ALA A 18 -1.67 0.94 11.34
CA ALA A 18 -2.80 1.52 12.05
C ALA A 18 -2.49 1.69 13.55
N ILE A 19 -1.83 0.70 14.18
CA ILE A 19 -1.39 0.81 15.58
C ILE A 19 -0.34 1.92 15.73
N GLN A 20 0.62 2.01 14.80
CA GLN A 20 1.67 3.04 14.85
C GLN A 20 1.12 4.47 14.79
N VAL A 21 0.02 4.71 14.07
CA VAL A 21 -0.64 6.02 14.06
C VAL A 21 -0.95 6.50 15.49
N PHE A 22 -1.49 5.63 16.33
CA PHE A 22 -1.88 6.01 17.70
C PHE A 22 -0.71 6.07 18.68
N ILE A 23 0.43 5.45 18.37
CA ILE A 23 1.61 5.43 19.25
C ILE A 23 2.57 6.58 18.93
N GLN A 24 2.74 6.91 17.64
CA GLN A 24 3.84 7.76 17.17
C GLN A 24 3.38 9.08 16.55
N LEU A 25 2.15 9.17 16.05
CA LEU A 25 1.69 10.35 15.31
C LEU A 25 0.98 11.33 16.26
N GLU A 26 1.00 12.62 15.91
CA GLU A 26 0.19 13.62 16.59
C GLU A 26 -1.29 13.47 16.19
N THR A 27 -2.20 13.72 17.14
CA THR A 27 -3.64 13.51 16.98
C THR A 27 -4.24 14.27 15.81
N TYR A 28 -3.65 15.42 15.46
CA TYR A 28 -4.06 16.24 14.33
C TYR A 28 -3.97 15.48 12.99
N TYR A 29 -2.98 14.60 12.82
CA TYR A 29 -2.73 13.88 11.56
C TYR A 29 -3.34 12.48 11.50
N TYR A 30 -4.12 12.08 12.52
CA TYR A 30 -4.68 10.72 12.59
C TYR A 30 -5.59 10.41 11.43
N THR A 31 -6.43 11.38 11.04
CA THR A 31 -7.44 11.17 10.00
C THR A 31 -6.78 10.93 8.65
N GLU A 32 -5.81 11.77 8.28
CA GLU A 32 -5.06 11.68 7.02
C GLU A 32 -4.25 10.39 6.95
N ALA A 33 -3.57 10.04 8.04
CA ALA A 33 -2.78 8.82 8.11
C ALA A 33 -3.66 7.57 7.98
N LEU A 34 -4.78 7.49 8.71
CA LEU A 34 -5.71 6.37 8.63
C LEU A 34 -6.37 6.26 7.25
N LEU A 35 -6.72 7.39 6.62
CA LEU A 35 -7.24 7.40 5.25
C LEU A 35 -6.20 6.90 4.24
N SER A 36 -4.93 7.29 4.40
CA SER A 36 -3.83 6.81 3.56
C SER A 36 -3.62 5.29 3.71
N ILE A 37 -3.60 4.80 4.97
CA ILE A 37 -3.48 3.37 5.29
C ILE A 37 -4.66 2.60 4.69
N LEU A 38 -5.89 3.09 4.86
CA LEU A 38 -7.09 2.45 4.33
C LEU A 38 -7.05 2.37 2.79
N THR A 39 -6.66 3.45 2.13
CA THR A 39 -6.53 3.50 0.67
C THR A 39 -5.49 2.48 0.18
N GLY A 40 -4.32 2.43 0.84
CA GLY A 40 -3.30 1.42 0.56
C GLY A 40 -3.81 -0.01 0.77
N ALA A 41 -4.57 -0.25 1.83
CA ALA A 41 -5.15 -1.56 2.15
C ALA A 41 -6.16 -2.03 1.08
N ILE A 42 -7.01 -1.11 0.58
CA ILE A 42 -7.96 -1.40 -0.50
C ILE A 42 -7.22 -1.76 -1.80
N ILE A 43 -6.20 -1.00 -2.17
CA ILE A 43 -5.39 -1.28 -3.37
C ILE A 43 -4.71 -2.64 -3.23
N TYR A 44 -4.09 -2.91 -2.09
CA TYR A 44 -3.46 -4.20 -1.81
C TYR A 44 -4.45 -5.36 -1.90
N PHE A 45 -5.62 -5.23 -1.27
CA PHE A 45 -6.71 -6.21 -1.35
C PHE A 45 -7.07 -6.50 -2.81
N GLY A 46 -7.26 -5.44 -3.61
CA GLY A 46 -7.56 -5.55 -5.04
C GLY A 46 -6.49 -6.33 -5.81
N LEU A 47 -5.21 -6.06 -5.55
CA LEU A 47 -4.09 -6.79 -6.16
C LEU A 47 -4.04 -8.26 -5.74
N VAL A 48 -4.28 -8.57 -4.47
CA VAL A 48 -4.32 -9.96 -3.97
C VAL A 48 -5.49 -10.74 -4.57
N VAL A 49 -6.63 -10.09 -4.83
CA VAL A 49 -7.75 -10.73 -5.54
C VAL A 49 -7.42 -10.91 -7.02
N LEU A 50 -6.83 -9.91 -7.66
CA LEU A 50 -6.42 -9.96 -9.07
C LEU A 50 -5.33 -11.01 -9.32
N SER A 51 -4.39 -11.21 -8.40
CA SER A 51 -3.33 -12.22 -8.54
C SER A 51 -3.90 -13.63 -8.71
N LYS A 52 -5.09 -13.88 -8.14
CA LYS A 52 -5.81 -15.16 -8.25
C LYS A 52 -6.63 -15.28 -9.53
N LYS A 53 -7.25 -14.19 -9.98
CA LYS A 53 -8.19 -14.20 -11.12
C LYS A 53 -7.52 -13.96 -12.46
N ASN A 54 -6.54 -13.05 -12.50
CA ASN A 54 -5.88 -12.64 -13.73
C ASN A 54 -4.45 -12.18 -13.42
N HIS A 55 -3.50 -13.11 -13.56
CA HIS A 55 -2.10 -12.88 -13.26
C HIS A 55 -1.48 -11.75 -14.11
N LYS A 56 -1.90 -11.61 -15.38
CA LYS A 56 -1.41 -10.53 -16.25
C LYS A 56 -1.86 -9.15 -15.75
N ALA A 57 -3.13 -9.03 -15.34
CA ALA A 57 -3.64 -7.78 -14.77
C ALA A 57 -2.97 -7.44 -13.43
N PHE A 58 -2.68 -8.45 -12.60
CA PHE A 58 -1.92 -8.27 -11.37
C PHE A 58 -0.49 -7.75 -11.64
N LEU A 59 0.24 -8.37 -12.58
CA LEU A 59 1.58 -7.94 -12.95
C LEU A 59 1.58 -6.52 -13.52
N ALA A 60 0.64 -6.21 -14.42
CA ALA A 60 0.49 -4.87 -14.99
C ALA A 60 0.17 -3.83 -13.91
N GLY A 61 -0.80 -4.11 -13.03
CA GLY A 61 -1.16 -3.20 -11.94
C GLY A 61 0.00 -2.96 -10.97
N THR A 62 0.73 -4.01 -10.61
CA THR A 62 1.90 -3.90 -9.73
C THR A 62 3.02 -3.12 -10.41
N ALA A 63 3.27 -3.33 -11.71
CA ALA A 63 4.27 -2.60 -12.47
C ALA A 63 3.94 -1.10 -12.56
N VAL A 64 2.67 -0.76 -12.81
CA VAL A 64 2.21 0.64 -12.85
C VAL A 64 2.39 1.31 -11.48
N LEU A 65 2.01 0.64 -10.39
CA LEU A 65 2.19 1.17 -9.04
C LEU A 65 3.68 1.33 -8.68
N ALA A 66 4.52 0.38 -9.05
CA ALA A 66 5.97 0.47 -8.83
C ALA A 66 6.57 1.64 -9.60
N ALA A 67 6.19 1.82 -10.87
CA ALA A 67 6.64 2.96 -11.67
C ALA A 67 6.19 4.30 -11.07
N ALA A 68 4.91 4.40 -10.66
CA ALA A 68 4.38 5.59 -10.00
C ALA A 68 5.11 5.89 -8.69
N ALA A 69 5.39 4.87 -7.87
CA ALA A 69 6.15 5.01 -6.64
C ALA A 69 7.58 5.50 -6.90
N ILE A 70 8.26 4.94 -7.90
CA ILE A 70 9.62 5.39 -8.28
C ILE A 70 9.60 6.87 -8.68
N VAL A 71 8.64 7.26 -9.51
CA VAL A 71 8.50 8.65 -9.96
C VAL A 71 8.23 9.58 -8.78
N MET A 72 7.26 9.27 -7.93
CA MET A 72 6.91 10.15 -6.81
C MET A 72 8.01 10.24 -5.74
N ILE A 73 8.67 9.13 -5.42
CA ILE A 73 9.65 9.07 -4.33
C ILE A 73 11.01 9.61 -4.75
N PHE A 74 11.48 9.26 -5.96
CA PHE A 74 12.86 9.55 -6.36
C PHE A 74 12.96 10.65 -7.42
N VAL A 75 12.02 10.71 -8.35
CA VAL A 75 12.12 11.63 -9.51
C VAL A 75 11.49 12.98 -9.21
N SER A 76 10.29 13.00 -8.62
CA SER A 76 9.58 14.24 -8.30
C SER A 76 10.37 15.19 -7.38
N PRO A 77 11.05 14.72 -6.33
CA PRO A 77 11.87 15.61 -5.50
C PRO A 77 13.10 16.13 -6.25
N ALA A 78 13.69 15.33 -7.14
CA ALA A 78 14.86 15.72 -7.92
C ALA A 78 14.56 16.77 -9.00
N LEU A 79 13.31 16.83 -9.48
CA LEU A 79 12.84 17.82 -10.46
C LEU A 79 12.27 19.09 -9.83
N ALA A 80 12.05 19.09 -8.51
CA ALA A 80 11.54 20.23 -7.75
C ALA A 80 12.66 21.16 -7.22
N HIS A 81 13.92 20.83 -7.51
CA HIS A 81 15.11 21.64 -7.30
C HIS A 81 15.61 22.23 -8.62
#